data_AF-K2RZ33-F1
#
_entry.id   AF-K2RZ33-F1
#
_cell.length_a   1.000
_cell.length_b   1.000
_cell.length_c   1.000
_cell.angle_alpha   90.00
_cell.angle_beta   90.00
_cell.angle_gamma   90.00
#
_symmetry.space_group_name_H-M   'P 1'
#
loop_
_entity.id
_entity.type
_entity.pdbx_description
1 polymer ?
#
loop_
_entity_poly.entity_id
_entity_poly.type
_entity_poly.pdbx_seq_one_letter_code
_entity_poly.pdbx_strand_id
1 'polypeptide(L)'
;MQNKLIALFFALAAVGTAIDANDIPAACKTQCQPVVELTQGCDLANDENDAAEYACVCNAIDAVVQLTTCSDCVAANGGTDFDDVDDAPENDVLEILTACKTPGAVEID
;
A
#
# COMPACT_ATOMS: atom_id res chain seq x y z
N MET A 1 -27.34 20.16 19.99
CA MET A 1 -26.02 20.07 20.66
C MET A 1 -25.14 19.19 19.78
N GLN A 2 -23.87 19.56 19.65
CA GLN A 2 -22.96 19.26 18.55
C GLN A 2 -22.80 17.79 18.17
N ASN A 3 -22.95 17.48 16.87
CA ASN A 3 -22.32 16.32 16.25
C ASN A 3 -20.81 16.58 16.22
N LYS A 4 -20.05 15.82 17.00
CA LYS A 4 -18.59 15.80 16.94
C LYS A 4 -18.18 15.02 15.70
N LEU A 5 -17.80 15.75 14.64
CA LEU A 5 -17.02 15.18 13.55
C LEU A 5 -15.63 14.88 14.10
N ILE A 6 -15.34 13.61 14.33
CA ILE A 6 -13.97 13.15 14.56
C ILE A 6 -13.34 13.08 13.16
N ALA A 7 -12.56 14.10 12.82
CA ALA A 7 -11.63 14.02 11.70
C ALA A 7 -10.45 13.16 12.15
N LEU A 8 -10.39 11.93 11.67
CA LEU A 8 -9.18 11.12 11.72
C LEU A 8 -8.17 11.77 10.76
N PHE A 9 -7.21 12.49 11.33
CA PHE A 9 -5.98 12.83 10.63
C PHE A 9 -5.10 11.58 10.69
N PHE A 10 -5.01 10.85 9.58
CA PHE A 10 -3.94 9.87 9.39
C PHE A 10 -2.65 10.68 9.23
N ALA A 11 -1.70 10.47 10.14
CA ALA A 11 -0.33 10.87 9.88
C ALA A 11 0.16 9.99 8.73
N LEU A 12 0.45 10.60 7.59
CA LEU A 12 1.02 9.90 6.44
C LEU A 12 2.47 9.57 6.82
N ALA A 13 2.74 8.29 7.08
CA ALA A 13 4.10 7.80 7.06
C ALA A 13 4.58 7.85 5.60
N ALA A 14 5.83 8.25 5.38
CA ALA A 14 6.48 8.07 4.09
C ALA A 14 6.75 6.57 3.94
N VAL A 15 5.75 5.81 3.53
CA VAL A 15 5.93 4.42 3.12
C VAL A 15 6.50 4.43 1.71
N GLY A 16 7.70 3.88 1.55
CA GLY A 16 8.24 3.56 0.23
C GLY A 16 7.24 2.66 -0.50
N THR A 17 7.17 2.75 -1.82
CA THR A 17 6.15 2.02 -2.57
C THR A 17 6.40 0.51 -2.61
N ALA A 18 7.60 0.07 -2.25
CA ALA A 18 8.03 -1.32 -2.20
C ALA A 18 7.39 -2.08 -1.03
N ILE A 19 6.55 -3.07 -1.36
CA ILE A 19 6.02 -4.02 -0.38
C ILE A 19 6.98 -5.21 -0.28
N ASP A 20 7.40 -5.59 0.93
CA ASP A 20 8.16 -6.81 1.15
C ASP A 20 7.23 -8.00 1.44
N ALA A 21 7.70 -9.20 1.10
CA ALA A 21 7.00 -10.44 1.35
C ALA A 21 6.90 -10.80 2.84
N ASN A 22 7.67 -10.18 3.75
CA ASN A 22 7.45 -10.29 5.20
C ASN A 22 6.27 -9.46 5.69
N ASP A 23 5.88 -8.41 4.96
CA ASP A 23 4.76 -7.54 5.31
C ASP A 23 3.42 -8.16 4.91
N ILE A 24 3.45 -9.24 4.11
CA ILE A 24 2.25 -9.96 3.68
C ILE A 24 1.95 -11.14 4.63
N PRO A 25 0.72 -11.27 5.16
CA PRO A 25 0.29 -12.44 5.91
C PRO A 25 0.57 -13.75 5.16
N ALA A 26 1.01 -14.79 5.87
CA ALA A 26 1.38 -16.07 5.25
C ALA A 26 0.27 -16.65 4.34
N ALA A 27 -1.00 -16.44 4.69
CA ALA A 27 -2.16 -16.86 3.91
C ALA A 27 -2.30 -16.11 2.56
N CYS A 28 -1.72 -14.90 2.46
CA CYS A 28 -1.86 -14.00 1.32
C CYS A 28 -0.65 -14.01 0.36
N LYS A 29 0.49 -14.60 0.75
CA LYS A 29 1.74 -14.55 -0.03
C LYS A 29 1.57 -14.92 -1.49
N THR A 30 0.93 -16.04 -1.80
CA THR A 30 0.71 -16.46 -3.19
C THR A 30 -0.18 -15.49 -3.98
N GLN A 31 -1.18 -14.90 -3.34
CA GLN A 31 -2.13 -13.97 -3.96
C GLN A 31 -1.52 -12.57 -4.16
N CYS A 32 -0.65 -12.17 -3.25
CA CYS A 32 0.03 -10.87 -3.25
C CYS A 32 1.37 -10.88 -4.00
N GLN A 33 1.90 -12.04 -4.38
CA GLN A 33 3.18 -12.16 -5.09
C GLN A 33 3.30 -11.20 -6.30
N PRO A 34 2.27 -11.04 -7.17
CA PRO A 34 2.36 -10.09 -8.28
C PRO A 34 2.50 -8.62 -7.84
N VAL A 35 1.89 -8.25 -6.71
CA VAL A 35 1.97 -6.89 -6.15
C VAL A 35 3.36 -6.64 -5.57
N VAL A 36 3.89 -7.61 -4.82
CA VAL A 36 5.27 -7.56 -4.28
C VAL A 36 6.28 -7.41 -5.41
N GLU A 37 6.18 -8.24 -6.45
CA GLU A 37 7.08 -8.16 -7.62
C GLU A 37 6.96 -6.84 -8.38
N LEU A 38 5.73 -6.33 -8.55
CA LEU A 38 5.48 -5.06 -9.22
C LEU A 38 6.09 -3.88 -8.46
N THR A 39 5.82 -3.80 -7.16
CA THR A 39 6.26 -2.68 -6.31
C THR A 39 7.78 -2.65 -6.19
N GLN A 40 8.42 -3.79 -5.90
CA GLN A 40 9.87 -3.90 -5.87
C GLN A 40 10.51 -3.59 -7.24
N GLY A 41 9.91 -4.05 -8.33
CA GLY A 41 10.40 -3.76 -9.67
C GLY A 41 10.33 -2.28 -10.03
N CYS A 42 9.31 -1.57 -9.54
CA CYS A 42 9.18 -0.13 -9.72
C CYS A 42 10.16 0.66 -8.86
N ASP A 43 10.32 0.31 -7.59
CA ASP A 43 11.31 0.87 -6.68
C ASP A 43 12.74 0.79 -7.27
N LEU A 44 13.15 -0.43 -7.64
CA LEU A 44 14.44 -0.69 -8.30
C LEU A 44 14.66 0.11 -9.61
N ALA A 45 13.59 0.44 -10.33
CA ALA A 45 13.68 1.13 -11.62
C ALA A 45 13.71 2.66 -11.49
N ASN A 46 13.36 3.21 -10.33
CA ASN A 46 13.13 4.65 -10.15
C ASN A 46 14.01 5.29 -9.05
N ASP A 47 15.00 4.57 -8.53
CA ASP A 47 16.02 5.07 -7.60
C ASP A 47 15.40 5.81 -6.38
N GLU A 48 14.41 5.21 -5.71
CA GLU A 48 13.73 5.78 -4.53
C GLU A 48 12.96 7.10 -4.81
N ASN A 49 12.52 7.30 -6.05
CA ASN A 49 11.65 8.42 -6.41
C ASN A 49 10.18 8.00 -6.30
N ASP A 50 9.58 8.27 -5.15
CA ASP A 50 8.20 7.91 -4.82
C ASP A 50 7.20 8.29 -5.92
N ALA A 51 7.29 9.50 -6.49
CA ALA A 51 6.39 9.91 -7.58
C ALA A 51 6.50 9.02 -8.81
N ALA A 52 7.74 8.69 -9.20
CA ALA A 52 7.99 7.87 -10.36
C ALA A 52 7.63 6.40 -10.09
N GLU A 53 7.79 5.93 -8.85
CA GLU A 53 7.40 4.60 -8.42
C GLU A 53 5.89 4.42 -8.36
N TYR A 54 5.16 5.33 -7.72
CA TYR A 54 3.70 5.32 -7.72
C TYR A 54 3.17 5.37 -9.16
N ALA A 55 3.76 6.22 -10.02
CA ALA A 55 3.40 6.24 -11.43
C ALA A 55 3.69 4.89 -12.12
N CYS A 56 4.81 4.24 -11.82
CA CYS A 56 5.16 2.93 -12.36
C CYS A 56 4.14 1.85 -11.94
N VAL A 57 3.84 1.76 -10.66
CA VAL A 57 2.88 0.78 -10.10
C VAL A 57 1.48 1.03 -10.65
N CYS A 58 1.00 2.27 -10.59
CA CYS A 58 -0.37 2.60 -10.97
C CYS A 58 -0.65 2.51 -12.47
N ASN A 59 0.39 2.62 -13.32
CA ASN A 59 0.27 2.45 -14.77
C ASN A 59 0.49 1.00 -15.25
N ALA A 60 0.84 0.07 -14.36
CA ALA A 60 1.00 -1.32 -14.75
C ALA A 60 -0.34 -1.97 -15.12
N ILE A 61 -0.28 -2.95 -16.03
CA ILE A 61 -1.46 -3.67 -16.49
C ILE A 61 -2.09 -4.41 -15.30
N ASP A 62 -3.40 -4.24 -15.13
CA ASP A 62 -4.18 -4.85 -14.05
C ASP A 62 -3.75 -4.48 -12.63
N ALA A 63 -2.92 -3.43 -12.44
CA ALA A 63 -2.43 -3.01 -11.13
C ALA A 63 -3.57 -2.83 -10.11
N VAL A 64 -4.63 -2.11 -10.49
CA VAL A 64 -5.80 -1.88 -9.61
C VAL A 64 -6.47 -3.20 -9.20
N VAL A 65 -6.57 -4.16 -10.11
CA VAL A 65 -7.19 -5.47 -9.82
C VAL A 65 -6.30 -6.28 -8.88
N GLN A 66 -4.99 -6.32 -9.14
CA GLN A 66 -4.01 -7.04 -8.32
C GLN A 66 -3.90 -6.44 -6.91
N LEU A 67 -3.78 -5.11 -6.81
CA LEU A 67 -3.78 -4.36 -5.56
C LEU A 67 -5.07 -4.58 -4.76
N THR A 68 -6.25 -4.51 -5.40
CA THR A 68 -7.53 -4.79 -4.73
C THR A 68 -7.56 -6.22 -4.19
N THR A 69 -7.19 -7.20 -5.02
CA THR A 69 -7.21 -8.61 -4.65
C THR A 69 -6.27 -8.90 -3.48
N CYS A 70 -5.06 -8.33 -3.49
CA CYS A 70 -4.11 -8.48 -2.39
C CYS A 70 -4.59 -7.75 -1.12
N SER A 71 -5.03 -6.50 -1.23
CA SER A 71 -5.57 -5.70 -0.12
C SER A 71 -6.72 -6.41 0.60
N ASP A 72 -7.64 -7.03 -0.15
CA ASP A 72 -8.77 -7.77 0.44
C ASP A 72 -8.30 -8.98 1.26
N CYS A 73 -7.26 -9.68 0.78
CA CYS A 73 -6.67 -10.79 1.53
C CYS A 73 -6.00 -10.29 2.82
N VAL A 74 -5.17 -9.26 2.70
CA VAL A 74 -4.45 -8.65 3.84
C VAL A 74 -5.43 -8.20 4.93
N ALA A 75 -6.49 -7.47 4.53
CA ALA A 75 -7.54 -7.03 5.45
C ALA A 75 -8.26 -8.19 6.15
N ALA A 76 -8.45 -9.32 5.45
CA ALA A 76 -9.05 -10.52 6.03
C ALA A 76 -8.10 -11.32 6.94
N ASN A 77 -6.79 -11.05 6.89
CA ASN A 77 -5.74 -11.84 7.56
C ASN A 77 -4.88 -11.04 8.54
N GLY A 78 -5.35 -9.87 8.98
CA GLY A 78 -4.75 -9.15 10.11
C GLY A 78 -3.71 -8.09 9.75
N GLY A 79 -3.67 -7.64 8.49
CA GLY A 79 -2.89 -6.47 8.07
C GLY A 79 -1.52 -6.77 7.45
N THR A 80 -0.90 -5.73 6.92
CA THR A 80 0.54 -5.62 6.71
C THR A 80 1.16 -4.92 7.93
N ASP A 81 2.48 -4.98 8.06
CA ASP A 81 3.25 -4.54 9.23
C ASP A 81 3.03 -5.42 10.49
N PHE A 82 4.06 -6.23 10.78
CA PHE A 82 4.14 -7.04 12.00
C PHE A 82 5.30 -6.58 12.89
N ASP A 83 5.90 -5.43 12.57
CA ASP A 83 7.18 -4.97 13.04
C ASP A 83 7.13 -3.61 13.76
N ASP A 84 6.07 -2.82 13.60
CA ASP A 84 5.83 -1.66 14.46
C ASP A 84 5.18 -2.02 15.81
N VAL A 85 5.53 -1.21 16.81
CA VAL A 85 5.07 -1.31 18.21
C VAL A 85 3.64 -0.82 18.40
N ASP A 86 3.03 -0.35 17.32
CA ASP A 86 1.71 0.24 17.27
C ASP A 86 0.74 -0.89 16.92
N ASP A 87 -0.02 -1.40 17.89
CA ASP A 87 -0.89 -2.60 17.78
C ASP A 87 -2.05 -2.50 16.73
N ALA A 88 -1.98 -1.58 15.77
CA ALA A 88 -2.97 -1.41 14.72
C ALA A 88 -2.51 -2.13 13.44
N PRO A 89 -3.24 -3.17 12.98
CA PRO A 89 -3.03 -3.74 11.65
C PRO A 89 -3.01 -2.69 10.56
N GLU A 90 -1.93 -2.62 9.78
CA GLU A 90 -1.82 -1.75 8.62
C GLU A 90 -2.24 -2.48 7.34
N ASN A 91 -2.28 -1.77 6.20
CA ASN A 91 -2.52 -2.39 4.90
C ASN A 91 -1.92 -1.49 3.82
N ASP A 92 -0.62 -1.59 3.64
CA ASP A 92 0.18 -0.76 2.73
C ASP A 92 -0.27 -0.98 1.28
N VAL A 93 -0.77 -2.18 0.98
CA VAL A 93 -1.39 -2.49 -0.31
C VAL A 93 -2.66 -1.65 -0.55
N LEU A 94 -3.47 -1.43 0.48
CA LEU A 94 -4.63 -0.55 0.42
C LEU A 94 -4.24 0.92 0.28
N GLU A 95 -3.14 1.33 0.90
CA GLU A 95 -2.58 2.67 0.73
C GLU A 95 -2.17 2.92 -0.72
N ILE A 96 -1.36 2.02 -1.30
CA ILE A 96 -0.96 2.09 -2.71
C ILE A 96 -2.18 2.03 -3.64
N LEU A 97 -3.16 1.17 -3.35
CA LEU A 97 -4.41 1.11 -4.10
C LEU A 97 -5.18 2.44 -4.08
N THR A 98 -5.19 3.12 -2.93
CA THR A 98 -5.84 4.41 -2.76
C THR A 98 -5.11 5.48 -3.57
N ALA A 99 -3.78 5.51 -3.50
CA ALA A 99 -2.94 6.39 -4.31
C ALA A 99 -3.22 6.22 -5.82
N CYS A 100 -3.32 4.97 -6.31
CA CYS A 100 -3.63 4.71 -7.72
C CYS A 100 -5.04 5.12 -8.16
N LYS A 101 -5.99 5.19 -7.21
CA LYS A 101 -7.38 5.63 -7.49
C LYS A 101 -7.54 7.14 -7.43
N THR A 102 -6.70 7.84 -6.67
CA THR A 102 -6.72 9.30 -6.53
C THR A 102 -5.34 9.89 -6.81
N PRO A 103 -4.93 10.02 -8.08
CA PRO A 103 -3.71 10.72 -8.45
C PRO A 103 -3.83 12.19 -8.02
N GLY A 104 -3.15 12.55 -6.91
CA GLY A 104 -3.15 13.90 -6.34
C GLY A 104 -3.41 14.00 -4.83
N ALA A 105 -3.65 12.88 -4.12
CA ALA A 105 -3.79 12.84 -2.66
C ALA A 105 -2.50 12.40 -1.92
N VAL A 106 -1.50 11.95 -2.65
CA VAL A 106 -0.17 11.63 -2.10
C VAL A 106 0.66 12.92 -2.21
N GLU A 107 0.98 13.55 -1.08
CA GLU A 107 2.11 14.48 -1.04
C GLU A 107 3.36 13.63 -1.28
N ILE A 108 3.82 13.64 -2.53
CA ILE A 108 5.15 13.19 -2.89
C ILE A 108 6.11 14.26 -2.34
N ASP A 109 6.75 13.98 -1.21
CA ASP A 109 7.83 14.84 -0.68
C ASP A 109 9.18 14.49 -1.33
#